data_AF-A0A9N9RCH6-F1
#
_entry.id   AF-A0A9N9RCH6-F1
#
_cell.length_a   1.000
_cell.length_b   1.000
_cell.length_c   1.000
_cell.angle_alpha   90.00
_cell.angle_beta   90.00
_cell.angle_gamma   90.00
#
_symmetry.space_group_name_H-M   'P 1'
#
loop_
_entity.id
_entity.type
_entity.pdbx_description
1 polymer ?
#
loop_
_entity_poly.entity_id
_entity_poly.type
_entity_poly.pdbx_seq_one_letter_code
_entity_poly.pdbx_strand_id
1 'polypeptide(L)'
;MFFDDLFDSVNGSFSKPKGGKMYRTAVTPTSPHQKLWNKTLPVLRSMRFHNGINHGIVPSLSSWIKTVENFKRILIYLNSKGINSYIKLIIKINLDLNFLQCTEHQIQLKEFITEKCAVFFINNWCKNINHLINGKIHFGIEMMK
;
A
#
# COMPACT_ATOMS: atom_id res chain seq x y z
N MET A 1 3.06 -19.98 -6.38
CA MET A 1 2.26 -21.01 -5.66
C MET A 1 1.09 -20.28 -5.01
N PHE A 2 -0.14 -20.78 -5.08
CA PHE A 2 -1.37 -19.99 -4.78
C PHE A 2 -1.31 -19.13 -3.50
N PHE A 3 -1.01 -19.75 -2.35
CA PHE A 3 -0.92 -19.03 -1.06
C PHE A 3 0.34 -18.19 -0.92
N ASP A 4 1.44 -18.57 -1.57
CA ASP A 4 2.69 -17.79 -1.59
C ASP A 4 2.47 -16.46 -2.34
N ASP A 5 1.82 -16.51 -3.51
CA ASP A 5 1.47 -15.32 -4.29
C ASP A 5 0.44 -14.44 -3.54
N LEU A 6 -0.56 -15.05 -2.90
CA LEU A 6 -1.54 -14.33 -2.09
C LEU A 6 -0.88 -13.66 -0.88
N PHE A 7 -0.02 -14.37 -0.16
CA PHE A 7 0.67 -13.83 1.01
C PHE A 7 1.60 -12.68 0.62
N ASP A 8 2.39 -12.86 -0.43
CA ASP A 8 3.26 -11.81 -0.95
C ASP A 8 2.43 -10.56 -1.33
N SER A 9 1.24 -10.74 -1.92
CA SER A 9 0.36 -9.66 -2.38
C SER A 9 -0.22 -8.76 -1.28
N VAL A 10 -0.24 -9.21 -0.03
CA VAL A 10 -0.71 -8.43 1.13
C VAL A 10 0.44 -8.01 2.05
N ASN A 11 1.64 -8.55 1.83
CA ASN A 11 2.84 -8.30 2.64
C ASN A 11 3.98 -7.71 1.79
N GLY A 12 3.62 -6.92 0.77
CA GLY A 12 4.58 -6.26 -0.11
C GLY A 12 5.20 -5.02 0.54
N SER A 13 6.53 -4.93 0.53
CA SER A 13 7.28 -3.81 1.07
C SER A 13 8.18 -3.10 0.04
N PHE A 14 8.18 -3.55 -1.23
CA PHE A 14 9.03 -2.99 -2.27
C PHE A 14 8.28 -2.06 -3.22
N SER A 15 8.96 -1.04 -3.73
CA SER A 15 8.42 -0.18 -4.78
C SER A 15 8.49 -0.81 -6.18
N LYS A 16 9.38 -1.78 -6.37
CA LYS A 16 9.60 -2.50 -7.63
C LYS A 16 9.78 -4.00 -7.38
N PRO A 17 9.43 -4.87 -8.35
CA PRO A 17 9.67 -6.30 -8.22
C PRO A 17 11.14 -6.60 -7.92
N LYS A 18 11.40 -7.48 -6.95
CA LYS A 18 12.73 -7.99 -6.63
C LYS A 18 12.71 -9.52 -6.65
N GLY A 19 13.72 -10.12 -7.28
CA GLY A 19 13.89 -11.59 -7.31
C GLY A 19 12.68 -12.35 -7.84
N GLY A 20 11.99 -11.82 -8.86
CA GLY A 20 10.80 -12.46 -9.46
C GLY A 20 9.52 -12.40 -8.61
N LYS A 21 9.58 -11.91 -7.36
CA LYS A 21 8.41 -11.78 -6.48
C LYS A 21 7.62 -10.51 -6.78
N MET A 22 6.85 -10.51 -7.88
CA MET A 22 6.12 -9.32 -8.34
C MET A 22 5.05 -8.84 -7.36
N TYR A 23 4.50 -9.73 -6.53
CA TYR A 23 3.47 -9.40 -5.55
C TYR A 23 4.02 -8.82 -4.26
N ARG A 24 5.33 -8.86 -4.01
CA ARG A 24 5.94 -8.15 -2.88
C ARG A 24 6.07 -6.64 -3.10
N THR A 25 5.26 -6.09 -4.00
CA THR A 25 5.29 -4.69 -4.36
C THR A 25 4.10 -3.93 -3.79
N ALA A 26 4.17 -2.60 -3.78
CA ALA A 26 3.04 -1.76 -3.41
C ALA A 26 1.85 -1.99 -4.36
N VAL A 27 0.64 -2.01 -3.78
CA VAL A 27 -0.60 -2.12 -4.55
C VAL A 27 -0.90 -0.78 -5.21
N THR A 28 -0.99 -0.77 -6.55
CA THR A 28 -1.38 0.40 -7.34
C THR A 28 -2.56 0.06 -8.25
N PRO A 29 -3.28 1.07 -8.81
CA PRO A 29 -4.36 0.82 -9.76
C PRO A 29 -3.92 -0.02 -10.98
N THR A 30 -2.66 0.09 -11.38
CA THR A 30 -2.07 -0.61 -12.54
C THR A 30 -1.31 -1.90 -12.16
N SER A 31 -1.16 -2.20 -10.88
CA SER A 31 -0.42 -3.37 -10.41
C SER A 31 -1.16 -4.69 -10.67
N PRO A 32 -0.46 -5.84 -10.76
CA PRO A 32 -1.08 -7.14 -11.04
C PRO A 32 -1.92 -7.69 -9.88
N HIS A 33 -1.94 -7.01 -8.71
CA HIS A 33 -2.65 -7.45 -7.50
C HIS A 33 -4.14 -7.66 -7.73
N GLN A 34 -4.81 -6.76 -8.45
CA GLN A 34 -6.26 -6.89 -8.71
C GLN A 34 -6.58 -8.17 -9.50
N LYS A 35 -5.76 -8.49 -10.51
CA LYS A 35 -5.92 -9.71 -11.31
C LYS A 35 -5.71 -10.95 -10.45
N LEU A 36 -4.68 -10.95 -9.60
CA LEU A 36 -4.47 -12.02 -8.63
C LEU A 36 -5.70 -12.18 -7.72
N TRP A 37 -6.10 -11.12 -7.01
CA TRP A 37 -7.19 -11.17 -6.04
C TRP A 37 -8.53 -11.60 -6.66
N ASN A 38 -8.84 -11.16 -7.88
CA ASN A 38 -10.03 -11.60 -8.60
C ASN A 38 -10.01 -13.11 -8.89
N LYS A 39 -8.84 -13.69 -9.14
CA LYS A 39 -8.65 -15.14 -9.29
C LYS A 39 -8.67 -15.86 -7.94
N THR A 40 -8.10 -15.27 -6.89
CA THR A 40 -7.92 -15.91 -5.58
C THR A 40 -9.21 -15.99 -4.77
N LEU A 41 -10.04 -14.95 -4.81
CA LEU A 41 -11.28 -14.86 -4.02
C LEU A 41 -12.26 -16.02 -4.29
N PRO A 42 -12.57 -16.40 -5.54
CA PRO A 42 -13.42 -17.57 -5.81
C PRO A 42 -12.86 -18.87 -5.22
N VAL A 43 -11.55 -19.07 -5.29
CA VAL A 43 -10.89 -20.26 -4.75
C VAL A 43 -10.97 -20.28 -3.23
N LEU A 44 -10.68 -19.17 -2.55
CA LEU A 44 -10.82 -19.09 -1.08
C LEU A 44 -12.26 -19.37 -0.62
N ARG A 45 -13.25 -18.88 -1.37
CA ARG A 45 -14.68 -19.10 -1.07
C ARG A 45 -15.13 -20.54 -1.31
N SER A 46 -14.48 -21.29 -2.18
CA SER A 46 -14.80 -22.71 -2.42
C SER A 46 -14.07 -23.66 -1.47
N MET A 47 -12.99 -23.23 -0.82
CA MET A 47 -12.24 -24.05 0.13
C MET A 47 -13.10 -24.46 1.34
N ARG A 48 -13.01 -25.74 1.71
CA ARG A 48 -13.66 -26.34 2.88
C ARG A 48 -12.63 -27.20 3.61
N PHE A 49 -12.75 -27.30 4.94
CA PHE A 49 -11.98 -28.29 5.69
C PHE A 49 -12.65 -29.65 5.56
N HIS A 50 -11.89 -30.66 5.14
CA HIS A 50 -12.36 -32.03 5.11
C HIS A 50 -11.88 -32.76 6.36
N ASN A 51 -12.82 -33.14 7.23
CA ASN A 51 -12.52 -33.97 8.39
C ASN A 51 -13.41 -35.21 8.39
N GLY A 52 -13.28 -36.05 7.35
CA GLY A 52 -13.86 -37.40 7.21
C GLY A 52 -15.39 -37.54 7.17
N ILE A 53 -16.13 -36.64 7.82
CA ILE A 53 -17.57 -36.73 8.09
C ILE A 53 -18.27 -35.40 7.78
N ASN A 54 -17.60 -34.27 7.99
CA ASN A 54 -18.18 -32.93 7.83
C ASN A 54 -17.29 -32.00 6.98
N HIS A 55 -17.96 -31.10 6.26
CA HIS A 55 -17.33 -29.96 5.60
C HIS A 55 -17.43 -28.74 6.52
N GLY A 56 -16.33 -28.44 7.23
CA GLY A 56 -16.25 -27.25 8.08
C GLY A 56 -15.82 -26.01 7.29
N ILE A 57 -16.41 -24.86 7.59
CA ILE A 57 -15.85 -23.57 7.18
C ILE A 57 -14.64 -23.30 8.07
N VAL A 58 -13.47 -23.04 7.48
CA VAL A 58 -12.28 -22.64 8.23
C VAL A 58 -12.38 -21.15 8.55
N PRO A 59 -12.42 -20.73 9.83
CA PRO A 59 -12.53 -19.31 10.18
C PRO A 59 -11.44 -18.43 9.56
N SER A 60 -10.21 -18.95 9.44
CA SER A 60 -9.09 -18.20 8.84
C SER A 60 -9.31 -17.87 7.36
N LEU A 61 -10.05 -18.70 6.61
CA LEU A 61 -10.39 -18.40 5.21
C LEU A 61 -11.33 -17.20 5.11
N SER A 62 -12.31 -17.11 6.02
CA SER A 62 -13.20 -15.95 6.10
C SER A 62 -12.41 -14.66 6.40
N SER A 63 -11.41 -14.74 7.29
CA SER A 63 -10.50 -13.62 7.55
C SER A 63 -9.70 -13.23 6.32
N TRP A 64 -9.14 -14.19 5.58
CA TRP A 64 -8.41 -13.93 4.33
C TRP A 64 -9.27 -13.27 3.26
N ILE A 65 -10.49 -13.75 3.05
CA ILE A 65 -11.46 -13.14 2.12
C ILE A 65 -11.70 -11.69 2.50
N LYS A 66 -11.99 -11.43 3.78
CA LYS A 66 -12.24 -10.07 4.30
C LYS A 66 -11.03 -9.16 4.11
N THR A 67 -9.82 -9.65 4.37
CA THR A 67 -8.57 -8.91 4.14
C THR A 67 -8.44 -8.49 2.69
N VAL A 68 -8.55 -9.43 1.74
CA VAL A 68 -8.40 -9.15 0.31
C VAL A 68 -9.47 -8.16 -0.18
N GLU A 69 -10.72 -8.30 0.26
CA GLU A 69 -11.80 -7.38 -0.07
C GLU A 69 -11.56 -5.97 0.48
N ASN A 70 -11.08 -5.86 1.71
CA ASN A 70 -10.75 -4.58 2.32
C ASN A 70 -9.60 -3.88 1.60
N PHE A 71 -8.55 -4.61 1.21
CA PHE A 71 -7.46 -4.04 0.41
C PHE A 71 -7.96 -3.48 -0.93
N LYS A 72 -8.87 -4.18 -1.62
CA LYS A 72 -9.52 -3.67 -2.84
C LYS A 72 -10.29 -2.38 -2.57
N ARG A 73 -11.06 -2.31 -1.48
CA ARG A 73 -11.83 -1.12 -1.10
C ARG A 73 -10.92 0.06 -0.78
N ILE A 74 -9.87 -0.15 0.00
CA ILE A 74 -8.87 0.87 0.34
C ILE A 74 -8.23 1.42 -0.94
N LEU A 75 -7.82 0.56 -1.88
CA LEU A 75 -7.23 1.00 -3.15
C LEU A 75 -8.18 1.94 -3.93
N ILE A 76 -9.44 1.54 -4.07
CA ILE A 76 -10.45 2.35 -4.79
C ILE A 76 -10.70 3.67 -4.07
N TYR A 77 -10.84 3.64 -2.74
CA TYR A 77 -11.08 4.82 -1.92
C TYR A 77 -9.92 5.81 -1.97
N LEU A 78 -8.68 5.35 -1.78
CA LEU A 78 -7.50 6.23 -1.84
C LEU A 78 -7.33 6.85 -3.23
N ASN A 79 -7.62 6.08 -4.28
CA ASN A 79 -7.58 6.58 -5.65
C ASN A 79 -8.67 7.62 -5.92
N SER A 80 -9.90 7.40 -5.44
CA SER A 80 -11.00 8.35 -5.62
C SER A 80 -10.81 9.66 -4.84
N LYS A 81 -10.02 9.64 -3.77
CA LYS A 81 -9.67 10.84 -3.00
C LYS A 81 -8.56 11.68 -3.63
N GLY A 82 -7.91 11.22 -4.70
CA GLY A 82 -6.88 12.01 -5.39
C GLY A 82 -5.72 12.42 -4.48
N ILE A 83 -5.39 11.60 -3.47
CA ILE A 83 -4.40 11.94 -2.43
C ILE A 83 -3.04 12.31 -3.03
N ASN A 84 -2.64 11.65 -4.12
CA ASN A 84 -1.41 11.99 -4.83
C ASN A 84 -1.42 13.45 -5.34
N SER A 85 -2.51 13.86 -5.99
CA SER A 85 -2.69 15.23 -6.47
C SER A 85 -2.70 16.24 -5.32
N TYR A 86 -3.37 15.90 -4.21
CA TYR A 86 -3.39 16.76 -3.02
C TYR A 86 -1.99 16.93 -2.40
N ILE A 87 -1.22 15.85 -2.23
CA ILE A 87 0.15 15.92 -1.70
C ILE A 87 1.04 16.75 -2.63
N LYS A 88 0.95 16.54 -3.94
CA LYS A 88 1.70 17.34 -4.93
C LYS A 88 1.36 18.82 -4.84
N LEU A 89 0.08 19.17 -4.63
CA LEU A 89 -0.35 20.55 -4.44
C LEU A 89 0.27 21.15 -3.18
N ILE A 90 0.19 20.45 -2.04
CA ILE A 90 0.79 20.93 -0.77
C ILE A 90 2.30 21.12 -0.92
N ILE A 91 3.01 20.20 -1.58
CA ILE A 91 4.45 20.34 -1.83
C ILE A 91 4.72 21.58 -2.69
N LYS A 92 3.98 21.79 -3.78
CA LYS A 92 4.17 22.95 -4.65
C LYS A 92 3.91 24.29 -3.96
N ILE A 93 2.97 24.33 -3.00
CA ILE A 93 2.67 25.55 -2.22
C ILE A 93 3.79 25.84 -1.20
N ASN A 94 4.35 24.80 -0.57
CA ASN A 94 5.27 24.97 0.56
C ASN A 94 6.76 24.89 0.16
N LEU A 95 7.07 24.43 -1.05
CA LEU A 95 8.43 24.27 -1.53
C LEU A 95 8.74 25.32 -2.60
N ASP A 96 9.52 26.34 -2.25
CA ASP A 96 10.00 27.30 -3.23
C ASP A 96 11.09 26.66 -4.10
N LEU A 97 10.76 26.49 -5.38
CA LEU A 97 11.66 25.98 -6.41
C LEU A 97 12.06 27.06 -7.43
N ASN A 98 11.85 28.34 -7.14
CA ASN A 98 12.14 29.44 -8.06
C ASN A 98 13.65 29.67 -8.25
N PHE A 99 14.49 29.09 -7.41
CA PHE A 99 15.94 29.03 -7.64
C PHE A 99 16.30 28.18 -8.87
N LEU A 100 15.40 27.33 -9.37
CA LEU A 100 15.58 26.57 -10.60
C LEU A 100 15.18 27.42 -11.81
N GLN A 101 16.16 28.13 -12.39
CA GLN A 101 15.94 29.13 -13.45
C GLN A 101 16.25 28.63 -14.87
N CYS A 102 16.46 27.32 -15.06
CA CYS A 102 16.73 26.78 -16.40
C CYS A 102 15.47 26.86 -17.29
N THR A 103 15.52 27.62 -18.37
CA THR A 103 14.40 27.84 -19.29
C THR A 103 13.88 26.56 -19.94
N GLU A 104 14.77 25.60 -20.22
CA GLU A 104 14.42 24.32 -20.85
C GLU A 104 13.95 23.25 -19.84
N HIS A 105 14.59 23.18 -18.67
CA HIS A 105 14.42 22.05 -17.75
C HIS A 105 13.61 22.38 -16.48
N GLN A 106 13.28 23.64 -16.22
CA GLN A 106 12.62 24.06 -14.97
C GLN A 106 11.33 23.28 -14.67
N ILE A 107 10.50 23.00 -15.68
CA ILE A 107 9.24 22.28 -15.51
C ILE A 107 9.53 20.83 -15.10
N GLN A 108 10.35 20.13 -15.90
CA GLN A 108 10.71 18.74 -15.66
C GLN A 108 11.39 18.54 -14.30
N LEU A 109 12.28 19.46 -13.92
CA LEU A 109 13.00 19.39 -12.65
C LEU A 109 12.08 19.69 -11.46
N LYS A 110 11.18 20.67 -11.57
CA LYS A 110 10.17 20.95 -10.54
C LYS A 110 9.24 19.76 -10.34
N GLU A 111 8.80 19.12 -11.42
CA GLU A 111 7.98 17.90 -11.36
C GLU A 111 8.73 16.73 -10.74
N PHE A 112 9.99 16.51 -11.14
CA PHE A 112 10.84 15.47 -10.58
C PHE A 112 11.02 15.64 -9.08
N ILE A 113 11.39 16.84 -8.63
CA ILE A 113 11.57 17.13 -7.19
C ILE A 113 10.25 16.93 -6.44
N THR A 114 9.14 17.44 -6.98
CA THR A 114 7.81 17.26 -6.37
C THR A 114 7.47 15.78 -6.17
N GLU A 115 7.73 14.94 -7.18
CA GLU A 115 7.52 13.49 -7.10
C GLU A 115 8.41 12.84 -6.03
N LYS A 116 9.68 13.23 -5.96
CA LYS A 116 10.61 12.71 -4.93
C LYS A 116 10.22 13.12 -3.52
N CYS A 117 9.81 14.37 -3.32
CA CYS A 117 9.29 14.85 -2.05
C CYS A 117 8.04 14.06 -1.64
N ALA A 118 7.08 13.87 -2.55
CA ALA A 118 5.86 13.11 -2.27
C ALA A 118 6.19 11.68 -1.80
N VAL A 119 7.04 10.97 -2.54
CA VAL A 119 7.49 9.62 -2.18
C VAL A 119 8.23 9.60 -0.84
N PHE A 120 9.10 10.57 -0.58
CA PHE A 120 9.85 10.68 0.67
C PHE A 120 8.92 10.85 1.88
N PHE A 121 8.00 11.83 1.82
CA PHE A 121 7.08 12.12 2.92
C PHE A 121 6.10 10.97 3.17
N ILE A 122 5.53 10.37 2.11
CA ILE A 122 4.62 9.23 2.25
C ILE A 122 5.34 8.05 2.90
N ASN A 123 6.53 7.70 2.42
CA ASN A 123 7.29 6.58 2.98
C ASN A 123 7.66 6.81 4.44
N ASN A 124 8.07 8.02 4.81
CA ASN A 124 8.41 8.35 6.19
C ASN A 124 7.18 8.34 7.10
N TRP A 125 6.05 8.90 6.65
CA TRP A 125 4.80 8.85 7.40
C TRP A 125 4.36 7.40 7.64
N CYS A 126 4.34 6.56 6.59
CA CYS A 126 4.00 5.14 6.72
C CYS A 126 4.94 4.41 7.69
N LYS A 127 6.26 4.66 7.61
CA LYS A 127 7.23 4.08 8.56
C LYS A 127 6.93 4.51 10.00
N ASN A 128 6.68 5.80 10.24
CA ASN A 128 6.41 6.32 11.57
C ASN A 128 5.12 5.76 12.16
N ILE A 129 4.05 5.65 11.36
CA ILE A 129 2.81 4.98 11.77
C ILE A 129 3.08 3.51 12.10
N ASN A 130 3.87 2.79 11.28
CA ASN A 130 4.24 1.41 11.59
C ASN A 130 5.07 1.31 12.87
N HIS A 131 5.98 2.25 13.11
CA HIS A 131 6.74 2.29 14.36
C HIS A 131 5.84 2.55 15.57
N LEU A 132 4.87 3.46 15.44
CA LEU A 132 3.86 3.73 16.45
C LEU A 132 3.03 2.48 16.80
N ILE A 133 2.46 1.84 15.78
CA ILE A 133 1.60 0.65 15.94
C ILE A 133 2.39 -0.51 16.58
N ASN A 134 3.68 -0.64 16.26
CA ASN A 134 4.56 -1.65 16.83
C ASN A 134 5.20 -1.25 18.18
N GLY A 135 4.80 -0.11 18.76
CA GLY A 135 5.34 0.37 20.03
C GLY A 135 6.82 0.75 20.00
N LYS A 136 7.41 0.97 18.82
CA LYS A 136 8.80 1.41 18.65
C LYS A 136 8.99 2.91 18.85
N ILE A 137 7.90 3.67 18.76
CA ILE A 137 7.84 5.09 19.11
C ILE A 137 6.78 5.21 20.20
N HIS A 138 7.22 5.62 21.39
CA HIS A 138 6.31 6.11 22.42
C HIS A 138 6.21 7.61 22.24
N PHE A 139 5.01 8.12 21.94
CA PHE A 139 4.77 9.52 22.29
C PHE A 139 4.89 9.58 23.81
N GLY A 140 5.84 10.38 24.30
CA GLY A 140 5.91 10.70 25.71
C GLY A 140 4.57 11.29 26.12
N ILE A 141 3.70 10.46 26.66
CA ILE A 141 2.62 10.93 27.52
C ILE A 141 3.38 11.33 28.79
N GLU A 142 3.95 12.53 28.79
CA GLU A 142 4.05 13.27 30.03
C GLU A 142 2.61 13.41 30.51
N MET A 143 2.19 12.42 31.30
CA MET A 143 1.00 12.51 32.10
C MET A 143 1.19 13.76 32.94
N MET A 144 0.42 14.81 32.64
CA MET A 144 0.19 15.91 33.56
C MET A 144 -0.23 15.28 34.88
N LYS A 145 0.71 15.23 35.82
CA LYS A 145 0.45 15.03 37.24
C LYS A 145 -0.05 16.34 37.82
#